data_AF-A0A3D3MIZ7-F1
#
_entry.id   AF-A0A3D3MIZ7-F1
#
_cell.length_a   1.000
_cell.length_b   1.000
_cell.length_c   1.000
_cell.angle_alpha   90.00
_cell.angle_beta   90.00
_cell.angle_gamma   90.00
#
_symmetry.space_group_name_H-M   'P 1'
#
loop_
_entity.id
_entity.type
_entity.pdbx_description
1 polymer ?
#
loop_
_entity_poly.entity_id
_entity_poly.type
_entity_poly.pdbx_seq_one_letter_code
_entity_poly.pdbx_strand_id
1 'polypeptide(L)'
;MTEELDTFYLELIVVACETSQNDVYMHGYLEIRLNNKKPYAEGDIIDISEFYESIDADGEFKIFSCCCGIPECSGWIRGIQVVHLENNRIKWTNLNSGQSWTFQKHLLVDALQQVDEEVENFKKFFTQKDIEYVGYGS
;
A
#
# COMPACT_ATOMS: atom_id res chain seq x y z
N MET A 1 12.00 6.04 28.80
CA MET A 1 12.31 5.08 27.72
C MET A 1 11.77 5.67 26.44
N THR A 2 12.64 6.00 25.48
CA THR A 2 12.21 6.31 24.12
C THR A 2 11.79 4.99 23.49
N GLU A 3 10.49 4.79 23.27
CA GLU A 3 10.00 3.70 22.44
C GLU A 3 10.63 3.84 21.05
N GLU A 4 11.27 2.77 20.59
CA GLU A 4 11.84 2.70 19.24
C GLU A 4 10.67 2.68 18.26
N LEU A 5 10.73 3.54 17.24
CA LEU A 5 9.66 3.64 16.24
C LEU A 5 9.83 2.52 15.20
N ASP A 6 8.71 2.02 14.71
CA ASP A 6 8.67 1.08 13.61
C ASP A 6 9.12 1.77 12.30
N THR A 7 9.68 0.97 11.41
CA THR A 7 10.05 1.41 10.05
C THR A 7 8.87 1.21 9.10
N PHE A 8 8.68 2.17 8.21
CA PHE A 8 7.67 2.13 7.15
C PHE A 8 8.36 2.22 5.80
N TYR A 9 7.93 1.38 4.86
CA TYR A 9 8.39 1.36 3.49
C TYR A 9 7.21 1.15 2.56
N LEU A 10 7.17 1.93 1.48
CA LEU A 10 6.18 1.86 0.41
C LEU A 10 6.94 1.86 -0.92
N GLU A 11 6.57 0.95 -1.81
CA GLU A 11 7.19 0.80 -3.12
C GLU A 11 6.13 0.59 -4.19
N LEU A 12 6.36 1.20 -5.36
CA LEU A 12 5.61 0.91 -6.57
C LEU A 12 6.28 -0.26 -7.31
N ILE A 13 5.60 -1.40 -7.33
CA ILE A 13 6.04 -2.55 -8.12
C ILE A 13 5.40 -2.46 -9.50
N VAL A 14 6.21 -2.39 -10.55
CA VAL A 14 5.74 -2.36 -11.94
C VAL A 14 6.15 -3.63 -12.66
N VAL A 15 5.17 -4.29 -13.30
CA VAL A 15 5.35 -5.55 -14.01
C VAL A 15 4.95 -5.39 -15.48
N ALA A 16 5.76 -5.97 -16.37
CA ALA A 16 5.41 -6.11 -17.78
C ALA A 16 4.54 -7.36 -17.98
N CYS A 17 3.41 -7.17 -18.64
CA CYS A 17 2.44 -8.21 -18.95
C CYS A 17 2.30 -8.33 -20.46
N GLU A 18 2.09 -9.56 -20.93
CA GLU A 18 1.82 -9.88 -22.32
C GLU A 18 0.46 -10.58 -22.42
N THR A 19 -0.37 -10.16 -23.36
CA THR A 19 -1.64 -10.83 -23.66
C THR A 19 -1.40 -12.02 -24.59
N SER A 20 -2.41 -12.89 -24.71
CA SER A 20 -2.39 -13.97 -25.71
C SER A 20 -2.38 -13.49 -27.17
N GLN A 21 -2.55 -12.18 -27.41
CA GLN A 21 -2.53 -11.54 -28.72
C GLN A 21 -1.18 -10.83 -28.99
N ASN A 22 -0.17 -11.03 -28.13
CA ASN A 22 1.14 -10.36 -28.15
C ASN A 22 1.07 -8.84 -27.89
N ASP A 23 0.02 -8.36 -27.22
CA ASP A 23 -0.02 -7.00 -26.74
C ASP A 23 0.78 -6.93 -25.43
N VAL A 24 1.72 -5.99 -25.36
CA VAL A 24 2.49 -5.74 -24.13
C VAL A 24 1.87 -4.55 -23.42
N TYR A 25 1.55 -4.72 -22.14
CA TYR A 25 1.06 -3.66 -21.27
C TYR A 25 1.77 -3.76 -19.91
N MET A 26 1.72 -2.68 -19.13
CA MET A 26 2.38 -2.62 -17.83
C MET A 26 1.35 -2.42 -16.73
N HIS A 27 1.47 -3.20 -15.66
CA HIS A 27 0.61 -3.10 -14.48
C HIS A 27 1.47 -2.74 -13.26
N GLY A 28 1.02 -1.75 -12.48
CA GLY A 28 1.64 -1.39 -11.21
C GLY A 28 0.79 -1.79 -10.00
N TYR A 29 1.43 -2.08 -8.87
CA TYR A 29 0.76 -2.20 -7.58
C TYR A 29 1.67 -1.70 -6.45
N LEU A 30 1.05 -1.26 -5.36
CA LEU A 30 1.79 -0.81 -4.19
C LEU A 30 2.16 -1.99 -3.30
N GLU A 31 3.33 -1.91 -2.68
CA GLU A 31 3.75 -2.82 -1.62
C GLU A 31 4.08 -2.03 -0.35
N ILE A 32 3.44 -2.39 0.76
CA ILE A 32 3.71 -1.79 2.08
C ILE A 32 4.48 -2.80 2.94
N ARG A 33 5.58 -2.35 3.55
CA ARG A 33 6.34 -3.11 4.54
C ARG A 33 6.48 -2.33 5.84
N LEU A 34 6.18 -2.99 6.95
CA LEU A 34 6.42 -2.50 8.31
C LEU A 34 7.50 -3.39 8.95
N ASN A 35 8.62 -2.79 9.38
CA ASN A 35 9.77 -3.55 9.87
C ASN A 35 10.24 -4.64 8.90
N ASN A 36 10.33 -4.29 7.63
CA ASN A 36 10.71 -5.17 6.52
C ASN A 36 9.78 -6.39 6.35
N LYS A 37 8.54 -6.34 6.83
CA LYS A 37 7.54 -7.41 6.67
C LYS A 37 6.23 -6.84 6.13
N LYS A 38 5.57 -7.60 5.26
CA LYS A 38 4.20 -7.28 4.84
C LYS A 38 3.26 -7.44 6.04
N PRO A 39 2.42 -6.44 6.37
CA PRO A 39 1.40 -6.59 7.41
C PRO A 39 0.16 -7.36 6.92
N TYR A 40 0.16 -7.80 5.66
CA TYR A 40 -0.89 -8.53 4.96
C TYR A 40 -0.34 -9.77 4.26
N ALA A 41 -1.25 -10.67 3.84
CA ALA A 41 -0.87 -11.92 3.18
C ALA A 41 -0.55 -11.71 1.69
N GLU A 42 0.20 -12.63 1.09
CA GLU A 42 0.41 -12.62 -0.35
C GLU A 42 -0.93 -12.79 -1.08
N GLY A 43 -1.20 -11.90 -2.04
CA GLY A 43 -2.46 -11.86 -2.79
C GLY A 43 -3.59 -11.03 -2.14
N ASP A 44 -3.37 -10.47 -0.95
CA ASP A 44 -4.25 -9.41 -0.45
C ASP A 44 -4.06 -8.12 -1.28
N ILE A 45 -5.15 -7.39 -1.48
CA ILE A 45 -5.17 -6.11 -2.20
C ILE A 45 -5.03 -4.96 -1.21
N ILE A 46 -4.32 -3.91 -1.62
CA ILE A 46 -4.27 -2.64 -0.91
C ILE A 46 -5.34 -1.71 -1.50
N ASP A 47 -6.34 -1.34 -0.69
CA ASP A 47 -7.27 -0.27 -1.06
C ASP A 47 -6.56 1.07 -0.94
N ILE A 48 -6.22 1.64 -2.10
CA ILE A 48 -5.45 2.88 -2.19
C ILE A 48 -6.24 4.06 -1.63
N SER A 49 -7.57 4.10 -1.77
CA SER A 49 -8.38 5.21 -1.27
C SER A 49 -8.39 5.21 0.26
N GLU A 50 -8.68 4.05 0.85
CA GLU A 50 -8.64 3.86 2.31
C GLU A 50 -7.23 4.10 2.86
N PHE A 51 -6.18 3.67 2.14
CA PHE A 51 -4.80 3.96 2.50
C PHE A 51 -4.54 5.47 2.54
N TYR A 52 -4.93 6.23 1.51
CA TYR A 52 -4.73 7.68 1.47
C TYR A 52 -5.51 8.40 2.57
N GLU A 53 -6.78 8.05 2.76
CA GLU A 53 -7.61 8.65 3.81
C GLU A 53 -7.02 8.40 5.21
N SER A 54 -6.41 7.23 5.43
CA SER A 54 -5.79 6.85 6.70
C SER A 54 -4.61 7.74 7.11
N ILE A 55 -4.03 8.50 6.18
CA ILE A 55 -2.87 9.36 6.43
C ILE A 55 -3.27 10.64 7.15
N ASP A 56 -4.51 11.10 6.93
CA ASP A 56 -4.96 12.43 7.34
C ASP A 56 -6.07 12.40 8.40
N ALA A 57 -6.63 11.22 8.68
CA ALA A 57 -7.71 11.08 9.65
C ALA A 57 -7.50 9.92 10.62
N ASP A 58 -7.96 10.12 11.86
CA ASP A 58 -8.17 9.03 12.81
C ASP A 58 -9.40 8.21 12.40
N GLY A 59 -9.34 6.90 12.57
CA GLY A 59 -10.47 6.05 12.19
C GLY A 59 -10.09 4.60 11.96
N GLU A 60 -11.09 3.78 11.64
CA GLU A 60 -10.90 2.43 11.14
C GLU A 60 -10.95 2.46 9.61
N PHE A 61 -9.86 2.00 8.97
CA PHE A 61 -9.69 2.02 7.52
C PHE A 61 -9.50 0.61 6.97
N LYS A 62 -10.15 0.29 5.85
CA LYS A 62 -10.05 -1.02 5.20
C LYS A 62 -8.91 -1.08 4.19
N ILE A 63 -7.71 -0.72 4.66
CA ILE A 63 -6.49 -0.61 3.84
C ILE A 63 -6.14 -1.94 3.13
N PHE A 64 -6.41 -3.08 3.76
CA PHE A 64 -6.10 -4.40 3.21
C PHE A 64 -7.37 -5.23 3.04
N SER A 65 -7.47 -5.93 1.91
CA SER A 65 -8.60 -6.80 1.58
C SER A 65 -8.13 -8.17 1.10
N CYS A 66 -8.72 -9.23 1.64
CA CYS A 66 -8.37 -10.59 1.24
C CYS A 66 -9.19 -11.03 0.02
N CYS A 67 -8.50 -11.54 -1.00
CA CYS A 67 -9.12 -11.91 -2.28
C CYS A 67 -8.91 -13.38 -2.65
N CYS A 68 -8.59 -14.24 -1.68
CA CYS A 68 -8.26 -15.64 -1.95
C CYS A 68 -9.45 -16.52 -2.39
N GLY A 69 -10.70 -16.05 -2.21
CA GLY A 69 -11.91 -16.78 -2.62
C GLY A 69 -12.19 -18.06 -1.81
N ILE A 70 -11.46 -18.30 -0.73
CA ILE A 70 -11.64 -19.47 0.14
C ILE A 70 -12.66 -19.12 1.22
N PRO A 71 -13.82 -19.81 1.31
CA PRO A 71 -14.87 -19.49 2.28
C PRO A 71 -14.42 -19.57 3.74
N GLU A 72 -13.47 -20.46 4.05
CA GLU A 72 -12.90 -20.63 5.39
C GLU A 72 -11.82 -19.59 5.72
N CYS A 73 -11.38 -18.79 4.75
CA CYS A 73 -10.47 -17.69 5.02
C CYS A 73 -11.21 -16.57 5.74
N SER A 74 -10.79 -16.29 6.96
CA SER A 74 -11.33 -15.16 7.73
C SER A 74 -10.92 -13.81 7.14
N GLY A 75 -9.86 -13.76 6.32
CA GLY A 75 -9.42 -12.56 5.62
C GLY A 75 -9.27 -11.34 6.54
N TRP A 76 -9.62 -10.17 5.99
CA TRP A 76 -9.67 -8.90 6.71
C TRP A 76 -11.11 -8.58 7.15
N ILE A 77 -11.53 -9.11 8.32
CA ILE A 77 -12.88 -8.85 8.86
C ILE A 77 -13.00 -7.40 9.35
N ARG A 78 -11.96 -6.91 10.02
CA ARG A 78 -11.81 -5.54 10.52
C ARG A 78 -10.65 -4.84 9.83
N GLY A 79 -10.69 -3.51 9.85
CA GLY A 79 -9.67 -2.66 9.26
C GLY A 79 -8.44 -2.45 10.14
N ILE A 80 -7.62 -1.49 9.71
CA ILE A 80 -6.55 -0.89 10.50
C ILE A 80 -7.15 0.30 11.26
N GLN A 81 -7.07 0.26 12.59
CA GLN A 81 -7.31 1.46 13.39
C GLN A 81 -6.09 2.36 13.28
N VAL A 82 -6.33 3.59 12.86
CA VAL A 82 -5.33 4.65 12.80
C VAL A 82 -5.59 5.68 13.89
N VAL A 83 -4.51 6.06 14.58
CA VAL A 83 -4.50 7.13 15.57
C VAL A 83 -3.28 8.02 15.32
N HIS A 84 -3.53 9.30 15.13
CA HIS A 84 -2.52 10.35 15.03
C HIS A 84 -2.09 10.76 16.44
N LEU A 85 -0.80 10.60 16.70
CA LEU A 85 -0.18 10.89 17.98
C LEU A 85 0.61 12.18 17.91
N GLU A 86 0.97 12.70 19.08
CA GLU A 86 1.88 13.83 19.20
C GLU A 86 3.22 13.57 18.49
N ASN A 87 3.93 14.66 18.18
CA ASN A 87 5.23 14.61 17.48
C ASN A 87 5.17 13.98 16.09
N ASN A 88 4.07 14.21 15.37
CA ASN A 88 3.86 13.77 13.98
C ASN A 88 4.00 12.25 13.79
N ARG A 89 3.50 11.48 14.75
CA ARG A 89 3.53 10.02 14.73
C ARG A 89 2.15 9.49 14.37
N ILE A 90 2.14 8.35 13.70
CA ILE A 90 0.93 7.59 13.42
C ILE A 90 1.07 6.23 14.07
N LYS A 91 0.02 5.78 14.73
CA LYS A 91 -0.12 4.41 15.21
C LYS A 91 -1.18 3.69 14.39
N TRP A 92 -0.77 2.59 13.78
CA TRP A 92 -1.65 1.63 13.13
C TRP A 92 -1.84 0.43 14.04
N THR A 93 -3.08 -0.02 14.21
CA THR A 93 -3.41 -1.25 14.92
C THR A 93 -4.26 -2.12 14.02
N ASN A 94 -3.75 -3.31 13.68
CA ASN A 94 -4.54 -4.34 13.03
C ASN A 94 -5.60 -4.86 14.00
N LEU A 95 -6.87 -4.58 13.71
CA LEU A 95 -7.97 -4.93 14.61
C LEU A 95 -8.35 -6.42 14.59
N ASN A 96 -7.83 -7.19 13.62
CA ASN A 96 -8.01 -8.65 13.56
C ASN A 96 -7.02 -9.38 14.47
N SER A 97 -5.77 -8.90 14.57
CA SER A 97 -4.70 -9.56 15.33
C SER A 97 -4.30 -8.84 16.62
N GLY A 98 -4.64 -7.55 16.76
CA GLY A 98 -4.18 -6.67 17.84
C GLY A 98 -2.75 -6.15 17.64
N GLN A 99 -2.05 -6.56 16.58
CA GLN A 99 -0.71 -6.07 16.28
C GLN A 99 -0.73 -4.57 16.01
N SER A 100 0.28 -3.85 16.50
CA SER A 100 0.37 -2.40 16.32
C SER A 100 1.76 -1.99 15.84
N TRP A 101 1.80 -0.89 15.10
CA TRP A 101 3.01 -0.24 14.63
C TRP A 101 2.88 1.27 14.82
N THR A 102 3.94 1.91 15.31
CA THR A 102 4.02 3.35 15.50
C THR A 102 5.23 3.89 14.75
N PHE A 103 4.99 4.77 13.78
CA PHE A 103 6.02 5.32 12.92
C PHE A 103 5.80 6.81 12.67
N GLN A 104 6.77 7.47 12.06
CA GLN A 104 6.68 8.88 11.73
C GLN A 104 5.78 9.10 10.51
N LYS A 105 4.82 10.05 10.58
CA LYS A 105 3.91 10.37 9.46
C LYS A 105 4.67 10.76 8.19
N HIS A 106 5.78 11.50 8.34
CA HIS A 106 6.55 11.94 7.17
C HIS A 106 7.08 10.77 6.33
N LEU A 107 7.37 9.61 6.92
CA LEU A 107 7.83 8.44 6.16
C LEU A 107 6.79 7.96 5.14
N LEU A 108 5.52 8.10 5.48
CA LEU A 108 4.42 7.72 4.60
C LEU A 108 4.24 8.79 3.50
N VAL A 109 4.19 10.06 3.89
CA VAL A 109 4.04 11.19 2.96
C VAL A 109 5.19 11.25 1.95
N ASP A 110 6.43 11.13 2.41
CA ASP A 110 7.62 11.18 1.55
C ASP A 110 7.64 10.00 0.57
N ALA A 111 7.27 8.79 1.04
CA ALA A 111 7.24 7.62 0.18
C ALA A 111 6.12 7.69 -0.88
N LEU A 112 4.97 8.27 -0.55
CA LEU A 112 3.92 8.53 -1.53
C LEU A 112 4.35 9.52 -2.60
N GLN A 113 5.02 10.60 -2.21
CA GLN A 113 5.54 11.55 -3.18
C GLN A 113 6.52 10.87 -4.15
N GLN A 114 7.38 9.98 -3.64
CA GLN A 114 8.28 9.20 -4.49
C GLN A 114 7.51 8.28 -5.46
N VAL A 115 6.47 7.59 -4.98
CA VAL A 115 5.59 6.77 -5.82
C VAL A 115 4.94 7.61 -6.93
N ASP A 116 4.41 8.80 -6.61
CA ASP A 116 3.78 9.68 -7.62
C ASP A 116 4.79 10.12 -8.68
N GLU A 117 6.02 10.48 -8.27
CA GLU A 117 7.11 10.81 -9.19
C GLU A 117 7.50 9.62 -10.08
N GLU A 118 7.57 8.41 -9.52
CA GLU A 118 7.84 7.17 -10.26
C GLU A 118 6.75 6.87 -11.27
N VAL A 119 5.47 6.98 -10.90
CA VAL A 119 4.32 6.80 -11.80
C VAL A 119 4.43 7.73 -13.00
N GLU A 120 4.75 9.01 -12.79
CA GLU A 120 4.91 9.98 -13.89
C GLU A 120 6.11 9.64 -14.78
N ASN A 121 7.21 9.15 -14.21
CA ASN A 121 8.37 8.69 -14.98
C ASN A 121 8.01 7.46 -15.84
N PHE A 122 7.28 6.50 -15.27
CA PHE A 122 6.81 5.32 -15.98
C PHE A 122 5.84 5.68 -17.11
N LYS A 123 4.85 6.54 -16.87
CA LYS A 123 3.93 7.04 -17.91
C LYS A 123 4.68 7.66 -19.08
N LYS A 124 5.68 8.50 -18.81
CA LYS A 124 6.53 9.13 -19.85
C LYS A 124 7.33 8.07 -20.62
N PHE A 125 7.95 7.13 -19.92
CA PHE A 125 8.73 6.06 -20.53
C PHE A 125 7.87 5.18 -21.46
N PHE A 126 6.66 4.80 -21.03
CA PHE A 126 5.78 3.94 -21.83
C PHE A 126 5.17 4.66 -23.03
N THR A 127 4.81 5.93 -22.87
CA THR A 127 4.35 6.76 -23.99
C THR A 127 5.41 6.84 -25.10
N GLN A 128 6.71 6.91 -24.76
CA GLN A 128 7.81 6.89 -25.74
C GLN A 128 7.99 5.54 -26.43
N LYS A 129 7.42 4.47 -25.89
CA LYS A 129 7.55 3.09 -26.38
C LYS A 129 6.30 2.60 -27.11
N ASP A 130 5.27 3.45 -27.26
CA ASP A 130 3.97 3.08 -27.81
C ASP A 130 3.30 1.93 -27.03
N ILE A 131 3.57 1.85 -25.71
CA ILE A 131 3.00 0.86 -24.78
C ILE A 131 1.94 1.56 -23.93
N GLU A 132 0.74 0.99 -23.86
CA GLU A 132 -0.35 1.52 -23.04
C GLU A 132 -0.09 1.26 -21.55
N TYR A 133 -0.26 2.29 -20.73
CA TYR A 133 -0.22 2.20 -19.27
C TYR A 133 -1.63 2.08 -18.71
N VAL A 134 -1.94 0.97 -18.03
CA VAL A 134 -3.29 0.66 -17.55
C VAL A 134 -3.57 1.01 -16.08
N GLY A 135 -2.59 1.60 -15.38
CA GLY A 135 -2.75 2.10 -14.01
C GLY A 135 -2.12 1.23 -12.90
N TYR A 136 -2.36 1.65 -11.65
CA TYR A 136 -2.04 0.91 -10.41
C TYR A 136 -3.20 1.06 -9.42
N GLY A 137 -3.52 -0.01 -8.69
CA GLY A 137 -4.64 -0.04 -7.72
C GLY A 137 -5.97 -0.44 -8.35
N SER A 138 -6.23 -1.74 -8.38
CA SER A 138 -7.51 -2.36 -8.77
C SER A 138 -8.05 -3.20 -7.63
#